data_AF-A0A379FR02-F1
#
_entry.id   AF-A0A379FR02-F1
#
_cell.length_a   1.000
_cell.length_b   1.000
_cell.length_c   1.000
_cell.angle_alpha   90.00
_cell.angle_beta   90.00
_cell.angle_gamma   90.00
#
_symmetry.space_group_name_H-M   'P 1'
#
loop_
_entity.id
_entity.type
_entity.pdbx_description
1 polymer ?
#
loop_
_entity_poly.entity_id
_entity_poly.type
_entity_poly.pdbx_seq_one_letter_code
_entity_poly.pdbx_strand_id
1 'polypeptide(L)'
;MGFDSAEGRGKSAIAGMLIQHFAGECWCCAPAKVATEVLSRHAGKKINFWSPDSLLAYCRSNENITADWLIIDEASAIPNYILRELVGYFPRVLLTTTVDGYEGTGRGFTLKFCASLAHFTLLQLDNPMRYAANDPLELWVNEALLLQEPATQTVFAGNIEYKALTQASLAENNEQLKAFYGLLMSAHYRTSPLDLRRLLDAQQQHFMVAKTESHNCAYLGALWMVDEGQLTESLSWQIWAGLRRPRGNLVVQSLAAHSYFPIAAQWLSRRVMRIAVDANHRRRQIGLTLLEKQKAIATEQGLDFLSVSFGLTPDLVAFWQKAGFRLIRIGSHKEASSGCFTAMAILPLSDRARRLCQQGEIQLKRDIYWRNDLSEFALETSEQQQLTPDDWIELIGFSEFKRPISASQSAIMRLLREETAGLALLRRHLLSGEPIAQICTDIGMTGKKQWLQRVREEVGMQVKQYQPALLAEIKQKVISSCL
;
A
#
# COMPACT_ATOMS: atom_id res chain seq x y z
N MET A 1 25.43 10.12 -5.14
CA MET A 1 26.03 8.77 -5.31
C MET A 1 25.18 7.77 -4.57
N GLY A 2 25.15 6.51 -5.01
CA GLY A 2 24.48 5.44 -4.28
C GLY A 2 25.32 4.18 -4.18
N PHE A 3 25.28 3.51 -3.03
CA PHE A 3 25.80 2.16 -2.84
C PHE A 3 24.66 1.16 -2.79
N ASP A 4 24.69 0.19 -3.69
CA ASP A 4 23.86 -1.01 -3.63
C ASP A 4 24.73 -2.25 -3.39
N SER A 5 24.23 -3.13 -2.54
CA SER A 5 24.87 -4.43 -2.32
C SER A 5 23.94 -5.38 -1.59
N ALA A 6 24.25 -6.68 -1.72
CA ALA A 6 23.81 -7.71 -0.78
C ALA A 6 24.10 -7.33 0.68
N GLU A 7 23.40 -7.99 1.61
CA GLU A 7 23.66 -7.84 3.04
C GLU A 7 25.11 -8.28 3.37
N GLY A 8 25.71 -7.66 4.40
CA GLY A 8 27.05 -8.06 4.87
C GLY A 8 28.24 -7.62 4.01
N ARG A 9 28.04 -6.78 2.99
CA ARG A 9 29.11 -6.25 2.11
C ARG A 9 29.76 -4.94 2.57
N GLY A 10 29.39 -4.41 3.74
CA GLY A 10 30.10 -3.29 4.37
C GLY A 10 29.60 -1.86 4.03
N LYS A 11 28.43 -1.70 3.42
CA LYS A 11 27.85 -0.38 3.04
C LYS A 11 27.92 0.67 4.15
N SER A 12 27.36 0.38 5.32
CA SER A 12 27.35 1.33 6.45
C SER A 12 28.75 1.63 6.97
N ALA A 13 29.68 0.67 6.90
CA ALA A 13 31.08 0.90 7.29
C ALA A 13 31.78 1.86 6.33
N ILE A 14 31.63 1.66 5.02
CA ILE A 14 32.17 2.57 3.99
C ILE A 14 31.54 3.96 4.11
N ALA A 15 30.22 4.06 4.32
CA ALA A 15 29.55 5.34 4.53
C ALA A 15 30.14 6.07 5.76
N GLY A 16 30.42 5.35 6.85
CA GLY A 16 31.13 5.89 8.01
C GLY A 16 32.54 6.37 7.65
N MET A 17 33.35 5.54 6.99
CA MET A 17 34.71 5.92 6.58
C MET A 17 34.72 7.16 5.67
N LEU A 18 33.76 7.29 4.75
CA LEU A 18 33.60 8.47 3.91
C LEU A 18 33.27 9.71 4.73
N ILE A 19 32.40 9.60 5.73
CA ILE A 19 32.11 10.69 6.67
C ILE A 19 33.38 11.11 7.40
N GLN A 20 34.20 10.16 7.87
CA GLN A 20 35.44 10.42 8.58
C GLN A 20 36.42 11.27 7.76
N HIS A 21 36.55 10.98 6.46
CA HIS A 21 37.49 11.67 5.56
C HIS A 21 36.94 12.99 5.00
N PHE A 22 35.66 13.29 5.21
CA PHE A 22 35.04 14.51 4.71
C PHE A 22 35.21 15.68 5.69
N ALA A 23 35.74 16.81 5.19
CA ALA A 23 36.05 17.97 6.03
C ALA A 23 34.83 18.81 6.43
N GLY A 24 33.74 18.78 5.65
CA GLY A 24 32.52 19.55 5.90
C GLY A 24 31.56 18.90 6.89
N GLU A 25 30.38 19.51 7.06
CA GLU A 25 29.34 19.02 7.95
C GLU A 25 28.52 17.91 7.25
N CYS A 26 28.37 16.77 7.94
CA CYS A 26 27.58 15.64 7.46
C CYS A 26 26.34 15.44 8.34
N TRP A 27 25.18 15.30 7.72
CA TRP A 27 23.97 14.82 8.39
C TRP A 27 23.66 13.39 7.96
N CYS A 28 23.05 12.61 8.86
CA CYS A 28 22.63 11.25 8.58
C CYS A 28 21.12 11.10 8.77
N CYS A 29 20.48 10.46 7.81
CA CYS A 29 19.06 10.12 7.84
C CYS A 29 18.90 8.61 7.67
N ALA A 30 18.10 7.97 8.52
CA ALA A 30 17.78 6.55 8.37
C ALA A 30 16.38 6.24 8.95
N PRO A 31 15.72 5.15 8.54
CA PRO A 31 14.40 4.78 9.07
C PRO A 31 14.37 4.63 10.59
N ALA A 32 15.47 4.14 11.18
CA ALA A 32 15.62 3.98 12.61
C ALA A 32 17.05 4.32 13.04
N LYS A 33 17.22 4.92 14.22
CA LYS A 33 18.52 5.31 14.75
C LYS A 33 19.49 4.12 14.88
N VAL A 34 18.98 2.94 15.21
CA VAL A 34 19.77 1.69 15.34
C VAL A 34 20.47 1.32 14.03
N ALA A 35 19.89 1.65 12.87
CA ALA A 35 20.52 1.39 11.58
C ALA A 35 21.87 2.10 11.42
N THR A 36 22.07 3.22 12.13
CA THR A 36 23.27 4.06 12.00
C THR A 36 24.41 3.66 12.94
N GLU A 37 24.29 2.58 13.73
CA GLU A 37 25.33 2.20 14.70
C GLU A 37 26.66 1.86 14.04
N VAL A 38 26.64 1.02 13.00
CA VAL A 38 27.86 0.62 12.27
C VAL A 38 28.50 1.84 11.61
N LEU A 39 27.68 2.67 10.95
CA LEU A 39 28.11 3.91 10.32
C LEU A 39 28.76 4.86 11.33
N SER A 40 28.13 5.04 12.50
CA SER A 40 28.62 5.91 13.57
C SER A 40 29.96 5.43 14.14
N ARG A 41 30.16 4.12 14.28
CA ARG A 41 31.45 3.55 14.76
C ARG A 41 32.60 3.87 13.81
N HIS A 42 32.36 3.88 12.50
CA HIS A 42 33.38 4.14 11.49
C HIS A 42 33.55 5.62 11.15
N ALA A 43 32.61 6.50 11.52
CA ALA A 43 32.66 7.91 11.18
C ALA A 43 33.72 8.72 11.92
N GLY A 44 34.18 8.26 13.09
CA GLY A 44 35.22 8.95 13.87
C GLY A 44 34.87 10.35 14.38
N LYS A 45 33.65 10.84 14.11
CA LYS A 45 33.11 12.14 14.56
C LYS A 45 31.63 12.03 14.92
N LYS A 46 31.12 12.99 15.71
CA LYS A 46 29.70 13.05 16.07
C LYS A 46 28.86 13.29 14.82
N ILE A 47 27.86 12.45 14.62
CA ILE A 47 26.92 12.54 13.50
C ILE A 47 25.63 13.18 13.97
N ASN A 48 25.11 14.13 13.21
CA ASN A 48 23.76 14.65 13.42
C ASN A 48 22.74 13.70 12.78
N PHE A 49 22.02 12.95 13.61
CA PHE A 49 21.03 11.98 13.17
C PHE A 49 19.63 12.60 13.06
N TRP A 50 18.94 12.28 11.98
CA TRP A 50 17.56 12.66 11.76
C TRP A 50 16.70 11.46 11.37
N SER A 51 15.45 11.44 11.83
CA SER A 51 14.43 10.60 11.20
C SER A 51 13.95 11.26 9.91
N PRO A 52 13.47 10.48 8.92
CA PRO A 52 13.11 11.03 7.60
C PRO A 52 12.05 12.12 7.68
N ASP A 53 10.99 11.89 8.46
CA ASP A 53 9.89 12.85 8.62
C ASP A 53 10.35 14.15 9.31
N SER A 54 11.18 14.04 10.35
CA SER A 54 11.69 15.21 11.09
C SER A 54 12.63 16.04 10.21
N LEU A 55 13.50 15.38 9.45
CA LEU A 55 14.41 16.06 8.52
C LEU A 55 13.62 16.79 7.44
N LEU A 56 12.62 16.14 6.86
CA LEU A 56 11.79 16.75 5.82
C LEU A 56 11.00 17.94 6.37
N ALA A 57 10.45 17.83 7.59
CA ALA A 57 9.77 18.93 8.26
C ALA A 57 10.71 20.13 8.49
N TYR A 58 11.94 19.89 8.95
CA TYR A 58 12.97 20.91 9.12
C TYR A 58 13.36 21.57 7.79
N CYS A 59 13.54 20.79 6.72
CA CYS A 59 13.87 21.35 5.41
C CYS A 59 12.73 22.23 4.86
N ARG A 60 11.47 21.85 5.14
CA ARG A 60 10.28 22.61 4.71
C ARG A 60 10.02 23.87 5.55
N SER A 61 10.54 23.98 6.77
CA SER A 61 10.40 25.18 7.60
C SER A 61 11.31 26.35 7.15
N ASN A 62 12.05 26.19 6.04
CA ASN A 62 13.03 27.18 5.55
C ASN A 62 14.13 27.51 6.58
N GLU A 63 14.41 26.60 7.51
CA GLU A 63 15.53 26.73 8.42
C GLU A 63 16.87 26.53 7.68
N ASN A 64 17.95 27.12 8.21
CA ASN A 64 19.24 27.07 7.55
C ASN A 64 19.80 25.64 7.57
N ILE A 65 20.05 25.08 6.38
CA ILE A 65 20.66 23.76 6.20
C ILE A 65 22.17 23.94 6.18
N THR A 66 22.84 23.52 7.26
CA THR A 66 24.30 23.68 7.40
C THR A 66 25.09 22.51 6.83
N ALA A 67 24.44 21.38 6.52
CA ALA A 67 25.13 20.19 6.04
C ALA A 67 25.56 20.29 4.56
N ASP A 68 26.84 20.04 4.33
CA ASP A 68 27.43 19.95 2.99
C ASP A 68 27.21 18.57 2.35
N TRP A 69 26.82 17.56 3.15
CA TRP A 69 26.59 16.20 2.69
C TRP A 69 25.53 15.48 3.53
N LEU A 70 24.47 15.01 2.86
CA LEU A 70 23.47 14.12 3.45
C LEU A 70 23.83 12.66 3.16
N ILE A 71 23.85 11.83 4.20
CA ILE A 71 23.98 10.38 4.10
C ILE A 71 22.65 9.75 4.49
N ILE A 72 22.01 9.06 3.56
CA ILE A 72 20.77 8.35 3.78
C ILE A 72 21.07 6.85 3.84
N ASP A 73 20.98 6.26 5.05
CA ASP A 73 21.22 4.83 5.26
C ASP A 73 19.92 4.02 5.08
N GLU A 74 19.99 2.89 4.38
CA GLU A 74 18.84 2.06 3.97
C GLU A 74 17.73 2.87 3.28
N ALA A 75 18.12 3.63 2.26
CA ALA A 75 17.25 4.54 1.51
C ALA A 75 16.00 3.85 0.95
N SER A 76 16.07 2.58 0.53
CA SER A 76 14.90 1.83 0.01
C SER A 76 13.79 1.61 1.04
N ALA A 77 14.08 1.75 2.33
CA ALA A 77 13.08 1.68 3.39
C ALA A 77 12.37 3.03 3.66
N ILE A 78 12.86 4.13 3.08
CA ILE A 78 12.26 5.46 3.18
C ILE A 78 11.34 5.68 1.98
N PRO A 79 10.14 6.25 2.16
CA PRO A 79 9.25 6.47 1.03
C PRO A 79 9.82 7.41 -0.02
N ASN A 80 9.63 7.05 -1.30
CA ASN A 80 10.20 7.76 -2.45
C ASN A 80 9.89 9.26 -2.48
N TYR A 81 8.71 9.71 -2.03
CA TYR A 81 8.37 11.14 -2.04
C TYR A 81 9.26 11.95 -1.08
N ILE A 82 9.58 11.38 0.10
CA ILE A 82 10.50 12.01 1.06
C ILE A 82 11.89 12.07 0.45
N LEU A 83 12.37 10.98 -0.14
CA LEU A 83 13.69 10.93 -0.75
C LEU A 83 13.84 11.92 -1.90
N ARG A 84 12.82 12.09 -2.74
CA ARG A 84 12.85 13.06 -3.85
C ARG A 84 13.01 14.49 -3.36
N GLU A 85 12.27 14.86 -2.31
CA GLU A 85 12.40 16.19 -1.71
C GLU A 85 13.74 16.36 -1.02
N LEU A 86 14.14 15.40 -0.17
CA LEU A 86 15.43 15.46 0.54
C LEU A 86 16.61 15.57 -0.42
N VAL A 87 16.62 14.83 -1.54
CA VAL A 87 17.72 14.92 -2.50
C VAL A 87 17.84 16.31 -3.13
N GLY A 88 16.76 17.09 -3.21
CA GLY A 88 16.77 18.46 -3.72
C GLY A 88 17.31 19.50 -2.74
N TYR A 89 17.32 19.23 -1.43
CA TYR A 89 17.72 20.20 -0.42
C TYR A 89 19.23 20.24 -0.14
N PHE A 90 19.97 19.19 -0.50
CA PHE A 90 21.39 19.06 -0.15
C PHE A 90 22.28 19.06 -1.40
N PRO A 91 23.46 19.68 -1.34
CA PRO A 91 24.36 19.76 -2.50
C PRO A 91 24.97 18.38 -2.86
N ARG A 92 25.09 17.48 -1.87
CA ARG A 92 25.59 16.12 -2.05
C ARG A 92 24.73 15.16 -1.25
N VAL A 93 24.40 14.02 -1.86
CA VAL A 93 23.68 12.94 -1.20
C VAL A 93 24.36 11.61 -1.47
N LEU A 94 24.60 10.86 -0.40
CA LEU A 94 24.96 9.45 -0.45
C LEU A 94 23.74 8.61 -0.05
N LEU A 95 23.31 7.72 -0.93
CA LEU A 95 22.22 6.78 -0.66
C LEU A 95 22.83 5.39 -0.47
N THR A 96 22.64 4.74 0.66
CA THR A 96 22.98 3.31 0.79
C THR A 96 21.70 2.50 0.78
N THR A 97 21.72 1.33 0.16
CA THR A 97 20.56 0.44 0.12
C THR A 97 21.01 -1.01 0.10
N THR A 98 20.32 -1.86 0.85
CA THR A 98 20.48 -3.31 0.71
C THR A 98 19.65 -3.82 -0.46
N VAL A 99 20.32 -4.42 -1.43
CA VAL A 99 19.73 -5.14 -2.57
C VAL A 99 19.91 -6.65 -2.30
N ASP A 100 19.04 -7.51 -2.81
CA ASP A 100 19.17 -8.98 -2.70
C ASP A 100 19.25 -9.57 -1.28
N GLY A 101 18.49 -8.98 -0.35
CA GLY A 101 18.32 -9.50 1.02
C GLY A 101 16.86 -9.90 1.31
N TYR A 102 16.63 -10.55 2.45
CA TYR A 102 15.29 -10.98 2.89
C TYR A 102 14.31 -9.82 3.13
N GLU A 103 14.81 -8.60 3.31
CA GLU A 103 13.99 -7.40 3.50
C GLU A 103 13.47 -6.80 2.18
N GLY A 104 14.10 -7.15 1.04
CA GLY A 104 13.57 -7.04 -0.32
C GLY A 104 13.02 -5.69 -0.77
N THR A 105 13.55 -4.57 -0.28
CA THR A 105 13.15 -3.21 -0.69
C THR A 105 14.06 -2.57 -1.75
N GLY A 106 15.31 -3.03 -1.89
CA GLY A 106 16.31 -2.36 -2.73
C GLY A 106 16.05 -2.36 -4.24
N ARG A 107 15.37 -3.39 -4.78
CA ARG A 107 15.24 -3.57 -6.24
C ARG A 107 14.33 -2.55 -6.93
N GLY A 108 13.11 -2.39 -6.41
CA GLY A 108 12.18 -1.40 -6.93
C GLY A 108 12.68 0.04 -6.74
N PHE A 109 13.51 0.25 -5.72
CA PHE A 109 14.19 1.51 -5.45
C PHE A 109 15.22 1.84 -6.55
N THR A 110 16.17 0.94 -6.84
CA THR A 110 17.18 1.18 -7.89
C THR A 110 16.56 1.39 -9.27
N LEU A 111 15.60 0.53 -9.67
CA LEU A 111 15.02 0.58 -11.02
C LEU A 111 14.08 1.77 -11.27
N LYS A 112 13.45 2.35 -10.23
CA LYS A 112 12.49 3.45 -10.40
C LYS A 112 12.96 4.78 -9.83
N PHE A 113 13.49 4.77 -8.60
CA PHE A 113 13.92 5.99 -7.94
C PHE A 113 15.27 6.44 -8.50
N CYS A 114 16.30 5.59 -8.44
CA CYS A 114 17.64 5.96 -8.92
C CYS A 114 17.63 6.28 -10.42
N ALA A 115 16.90 5.51 -11.23
CA ALA A 115 16.71 5.78 -12.66
C ALA A 115 16.02 7.13 -12.96
N SER A 116 15.29 7.71 -12.00
CA SER A 116 14.64 9.01 -12.15
C SER A 116 15.53 10.22 -11.81
N LEU A 117 16.73 9.97 -11.26
CA LEU A 117 17.67 11.03 -10.88
C LEU A 117 18.61 11.35 -12.06
N ALA A 118 18.64 12.61 -12.49
CA ALA A 118 19.42 13.05 -13.67
C ALA A 118 20.95 12.88 -13.53
N HIS A 119 21.48 12.96 -12.31
CA HIS A 119 22.92 12.92 -12.02
C HIS A 119 23.24 11.91 -10.91
N PHE A 120 22.92 10.64 -11.18
CA PHE A 120 23.14 9.54 -10.22
C PHE A 120 24.27 8.61 -10.67
N THR A 121 25.21 8.37 -9.75
CA THR A 121 26.29 7.38 -9.91
C THR A 121 26.02 6.22 -8.96
N LEU A 122 25.82 5.04 -9.53
CA LEU A 122 25.69 3.77 -8.81
C LEU A 122 27.06 3.14 -8.60
N LEU A 123 27.32 2.66 -7.39
CA LEU A 123 28.54 1.96 -7.01
C LEU A 123 28.16 0.65 -6.29
N GLN A 124 28.68 -0.48 -6.77
CA GLN A 124 28.34 -1.81 -6.25
C GLN A 124 29.44 -2.36 -5.33
N LEU A 125 29.03 -3.07 -4.29
CA LEU A 125 29.93 -3.80 -3.39
C LEU A 125 29.62 -5.30 -3.44
N ASP A 126 30.47 -6.08 -4.09
CA ASP A 126 30.18 -7.50 -4.33
C ASP A 126 30.82 -8.44 -3.31
N ASN A 127 31.97 -8.05 -2.73
CA ASN A 127 32.77 -8.93 -1.89
C ASN A 127 32.26 -8.98 -0.44
N PRO A 128 31.89 -10.17 0.09
CA PRO A 128 31.50 -10.31 1.49
C PRO A 128 32.62 -9.95 2.44
N MET A 129 32.27 -9.25 3.53
CA MET A 129 33.22 -8.92 4.60
C MET A 129 33.17 -9.90 5.77
N ARG A 130 32.04 -10.59 5.96
CA ARG A 130 31.80 -11.48 7.12
C ARG A 130 32.12 -12.94 6.85
N TYR A 131 32.15 -13.33 5.59
CA TYR A 131 32.36 -14.71 5.14
C TYR A 131 33.11 -14.68 3.80
N ALA A 132 33.57 -15.85 3.35
CA ALA A 132 34.31 -15.96 2.10
C ALA A 132 33.40 -15.72 0.89
N ALA A 133 33.99 -15.31 -0.23
CA ALA A 133 33.29 -15.31 -1.50
C ALA A 133 32.82 -16.73 -1.86
N ASN A 134 31.63 -16.85 -2.47
CA ASN A 134 31.00 -18.13 -2.81
C ASN A 134 30.73 -19.05 -1.60
N ASP A 135 30.38 -18.48 -0.46
CA ASP A 135 29.96 -19.26 0.71
C ASP A 135 28.78 -20.19 0.34
N PRO A 136 28.91 -21.52 0.53
CA PRO A 136 27.86 -22.47 0.14
C PRO A 136 26.52 -22.24 0.87
N LEU A 137 26.54 -21.73 2.11
CA LEU A 137 25.32 -21.42 2.85
C LEU A 137 24.64 -20.18 2.28
N GLU A 138 25.41 -19.14 1.92
CA GLU A 138 24.85 -17.95 1.23
C GLU A 138 24.19 -18.35 -0.09
N LEU A 139 24.87 -19.18 -0.90
CA LEU A 139 24.34 -19.67 -2.17
C LEU A 139 23.06 -20.48 -1.94
N TRP A 140 23.06 -21.40 -0.99
CA TRP A 140 21.88 -22.21 -0.67
C TRP A 140 20.69 -21.36 -0.19
N VAL A 141 20.91 -20.39 0.70
CA VAL A 141 19.85 -19.50 1.18
C VAL A 141 19.26 -18.67 0.03
N ASN A 142 20.14 -18.13 -0.83
CA ASN A 142 19.74 -17.34 -1.98
C ASN A 142 18.91 -18.15 -2.98
N GLU A 143 19.29 -19.40 -3.23
CA GLU A 143 18.54 -20.31 -4.08
C GLU A 143 17.22 -20.76 -3.45
N ALA A 144 17.23 -21.14 -2.17
CA ALA A 144 16.04 -21.63 -1.47
C ALA A 144 14.96 -20.56 -1.33
N LEU A 145 15.35 -19.30 -1.13
CA LEU A 145 14.44 -18.17 -0.93
C LEU A 145 14.23 -17.33 -2.21
N LEU A 146 14.83 -17.73 -3.33
CA LEU A 146 14.77 -17.03 -4.62
C LEU A 146 15.14 -15.55 -4.50
N LEU A 147 16.21 -15.27 -3.75
CA LEU A 147 16.66 -13.91 -3.45
C LEU A 147 17.48 -13.30 -4.58
N GLN A 148 17.88 -14.05 -5.60
CA GLN A 148 18.64 -13.56 -6.74
C GLN A 148 17.75 -13.02 -7.85
N GLU A 149 18.32 -12.17 -8.71
CA GLU A 149 17.59 -11.62 -9.85
C GLU A 149 17.41 -12.71 -10.91
N PRO A 150 16.21 -12.87 -11.49
CA PRO A 150 16.08 -13.67 -12.70
C PRO A 150 16.93 -13.00 -13.80
N ALA A 151 17.66 -13.81 -14.56
CA ALA A 151 18.40 -13.30 -15.70
C ALA A 151 17.46 -12.50 -16.62
N THR A 152 17.92 -11.33 -17.08
CA THR A 152 17.17 -10.53 -18.06
C THR A 152 16.85 -11.39 -19.27
N GLN A 153 15.56 -11.55 -19.52
CA GLN A 153 15.08 -12.31 -20.66
C GLN A 153 15.40 -11.54 -21.94
N THR A 154 16.04 -12.22 -22.90
CA THR A 154 16.23 -11.71 -24.26
C THR A 154 14.88 -11.39 -24.89
N VAL A 155 14.82 -10.37 -25.76
CA VAL A 155 13.60 -10.05 -26.50
C VAL A 155 13.18 -11.27 -27.31
N PHE A 156 12.03 -11.84 -26.98
CA PHE A 156 11.52 -13.00 -27.69
C PHE A 156 10.56 -12.56 -28.80
N ALA A 157 10.80 -13.06 -30.00
CA ALA A 157 9.89 -12.95 -31.13
C ALA A 157 9.01 -14.21 -31.18
N GLY A 158 7.69 -14.04 -31.22
CA GLY A 158 6.75 -15.15 -31.33
C GLY A 158 5.35 -14.83 -30.83
N ASN A 159 4.43 -15.76 -31.07
CA ASN A 159 3.07 -15.70 -30.53
C ASN A 159 3.09 -15.91 -29.00
N ILE A 160 2.19 -15.20 -28.32
CA ILE A 160 2.07 -15.25 -26.86
C ILE A 160 0.96 -16.22 -26.49
N GLU A 161 1.33 -17.29 -25.80
CA GLU A 161 0.42 -18.24 -25.18
C GLU A 161 0.08 -17.78 -23.76
N TYR A 162 -1.19 -17.94 -23.36
CA TYR A 162 -1.65 -17.64 -22.00
C TYR A 162 -2.12 -18.92 -21.34
N LYS A 163 -1.50 -19.29 -20.22
CA LYS A 163 -1.72 -20.58 -19.57
C LYS A 163 -1.93 -20.42 -18.08
N ALA A 164 -2.94 -21.11 -17.54
CA ALA A 164 -3.12 -21.23 -16.09
C ALA A 164 -2.05 -22.16 -15.51
N LEU A 165 -1.51 -21.82 -14.35
CA LEU A 165 -0.59 -22.66 -13.59
C LEU A 165 -1.25 -23.11 -12.30
N THR A 166 -0.82 -24.28 -11.80
CA THR A 166 -1.24 -24.79 -10.49
C THR A 166 -0.13 -24.57 -9.48
N GLN A 167 -0.49 -24.46 -8.20
CA GLN A 167 0.48 -24.39 -7.11
C GLN A 167 1.43 -25.61 -7.12
N ALA A 168 0.89 -26.81 -7.38
CA ALA A 168 1.68 -28.03 -7.53
C ALA A 168 2.71 -27.92 -8.68
N SER A 169 2.30 -27.42 -9.85
CA SER A 169 3.24 -27.25 -10.98
C SER A 169 4.39 -26.29 -10.66
N LEU A 170 4.13 -25.24 -9.87
CA LEU A 170 5.16 -24.32 -9.41
C LEU A 170 6.06 -24.97 -8.34
N ALA A 171 5.49 -25.74 -7.42
CA ALA A 171 6.27 -26.42 -6.37
C ALA A 171 7.18 -27.53 -6.93
N GLU A 172 6.72 -28.25 -7.95
CA GLU A 172 7.43 -29.39 -8.55
C GLU A 172 8.48 -28.97 -9.58
N ASN A 173 8.37 -27.76 -10.15
CA ASN A 173 9.28 -27.27 -11.18
C ASN A 173 9.98 -25.96 -10.76
N ASN A 174 11.22 -26.11 -10.29
CA ASN A 174 12.04 -25.00 -9.81
C ASN A 174 12.32 -23.94 -10.90
N GLU A 175 12.47 -24.33 -12.17
CA GLU A 175 12.68 -23.34 -13.25
C GLU A 175 11.43 -22.50 -13.50
N GLN A 176 10.25 -23.12 -13.51
CA GLN A 176 8.99 -22.39 -13.63
C GLN A 176 8.75 -21.49 -12.43
N LEU A 177 9.05 -21.96 -11.22
CA LEU A 177 8.94 -21.16 -10.00
C LEU A 177 9.87 -19.95 -10.05
N LYS A 178 11.15 -20.16 -10.40
CA LYS A 178 12.15 -19.10 -10.58
C LYS A 178 11.68 -18.06 -11.59
N ALA A 179 11.20 -18.50 -12.76
CA ALA A 179 10.71 -17.60 -13.80
C ALA A 179 9.45 -16.83 -13.35
N PHE A 180 8.47 -17.52 -12.76
CA PHE A 180 7.20 -16.93 -12.34
C PHE A 180 7.38 -15.95 -11.19
N TYR A 181 7.99 -16.40 -10.10
CA TYR A 181 8.21 -15.59 -8.92
C TYR A 181 9.20 -14.47 -9.22
N GLY A 182 10.29 -14.75 -9.92
CA GLY A 182 11.28 -13.75 -10.33
C GLY A 182 10.65 -12.60 -11.12
N LEU A 183 9.76 -12.88 -12.08
CA LEU A 183 9.03 -11.85 -12.82
C LEU A 183 8.15 -11.00 -11.88
N LEU A 184 7.41 -11.62 -10.94
CA LEU A 184 6.61 -10.92 -9.95
C LEU A 184 7.45 -10.09 -8.95
N MET A 185 8.70 -10.46 -8.72
CA MET A 185 9.65 -9.68 -7.90
C MET A 185 10.18 -8.46 -8.64
N SER A 186 10.50 -8.60 -9.92
CA SER A 186 11.08 -7.51 -10.73
C SER A 186 10.18 -6.27 -10.85
N ALA A 187 8.86 -6.43 -10.75
CA ALA A 187 7.89 -5.35 -10.96
C ALA A 187 7.47 -4.62 -9.67
N HIS A 188 7.82 -5.13 -8.49
CA HIS A 188 7.25 -4.69 -7.22
C HIS A 188 8.28 -3.98 -6.32
N TYR A 189 7.79 -2.99 -5.56
CA TYR A 189 8.61 -2.17 -4.67
C TYR A 189 9.17 -2.94 -3.46
N ARG A 190 8.43 -3.95 -2.98
CA ARG A 190 8.84 -4.77 -1.85
C ARG A 190 8.61 -6.25 -2.13
N THR A 191 9.60 -7.03 -1.77
CA THR A 191 9.61 -8.48 -1.88
C THR A 191 9.93 -9.05 -0.51
N SER A 192 9.29 -10.15 -0.12
CA SER A 192 9.58 -10.81 1.15
C SER A 192 9.53 -12.31 0.93
N PRO A 193 10.41 -13.11 1.55
CA PRO A 193 10.30 -14.58 1.54
C PRO A 193 8.93 -15.09 2.00
N LEU A 194 8.19 -14.29 2.79
CA LEU A 194 6.82 -14.61 3.17
C LEU A 194 5.86 -14.68 1.98
N ASP A 195 6.12 -13.94 0.91
CA ASP A 195 5.33 -14.00 -0.32
C ASP A 195 5.58 -15.31 -1.07
N LEU A 196 6.83 -15.81 -1.11
CA LEU A 196 7.13 -17.13 -1.65
C LEU A 196 6.42 -18.22 -0.85
N ARG A 197 6.46 -18.15 0.49
CA ARG A 197 5.72 -19.06 1.36
C ARG A 197 4.21 -19.03 1.08
N ARG A 198 3.63 -17.84 0.94
CA ARG A 198 2.20 -17.71 0.60
C ARG A 198 1.88 -18.31 -0.76
N LEU A 199 2.75 -18.08 -1.75
CA LEU A 199 2.58 -18.62 -3.09
C LEU A 199 2.57 -20.16 -3.08
N LEU A 200 3.42 -20.80 -2.29
CA LEU A 200 3.56 -22.26 -2.25
C LEU A 200 2.60 -22.96 -1.27
N ASP A 201 2.28 -22.35 -0.12
CA ASP A 201 1.54 -23.02 0.97
C ASP A 201 0.10 -22.54 1.16
N ALA A 202 -0.22 -21.31 0.74
CA ALA A 202 -1.54 -20.74 1.03
C ALA A 202 -2.61 -21.40 0.15
N GLN A 203 -3.81 -21.50 0.68
CA GLN A 203 -4.96 -22.02 -0.05
C GLN A 203 -5.56 -20.96 -0.97
N GLN A 204 -6.37 -21.40 -1.93
CA GLN A 204 -7.16 -20.52 -2.82
C GLN A 204 -6.30 -19.54 -3.66
N GLN A 205 -5.11 -20.00 -4.08
CA GLN A 205 -4.22 -19.24 -4.94
C GLN A 205 -4.46 -19.61 -6.41
N HIS A 206 -4.45 -18.61 -7.28
CA HIS A 206 -4.70 -18.76 -8.71
C HIS A 206 -3.59 -18.07 -9.50
N PHE A 207 -3.03 -18.78 -10.49
CA PHE A 207 -1.88 -18.32 -11.24
C PHE A 207 -2.14 -18.39 -12.75
N MET A 208 -1.64 -17.39 -13.48
CA MET A 208 -1.65 -17.40 -14.93
C MET A 208 -0.38 -16.74 -15.46
N VAL A 209 0.14 -17.28 -16.56
CA VAL A 209 1.32 -16.75 -17.25
C VAL A 209 1.00 -16.41 -18.69
N ALA A 210 1.71 -15.42 -19.21
CA ALA A 210 1.89 -15.17 -20.63
C ALA A 210 3.32 -15.59 -20.99
N LYS A 211 3.48 -16.54 -21.92
CA LYS A 211 4.77 -17.10 -22.33
C LYS A 211 4.85 -17.20 -23.84
N THR A 212 6.06 -17.33 -24.38
CA THR A 212 6.25 -17.61 -25.80
C THR A 212 6.05 -19.09 -26.09
N GLU A 213 5.44 -19.42 -27.23
CA GLU A 213 5.23 -20.81 -27.67
C GLU A 213 6.54 -21.62 -27.78
N SER A 214 7.64 -20.96 -28.15
CA SER A 214 8.95 -21.60 -28.38
C SER A 214 9.72 -21.97 -27.12
N HIS A 215 9.37 -21.41 -25.95
CA HIS A 215 10.14 -21.58 -24.72
C HIS A 215 9.24 -21.76 -23.49
N ASN A 216 9.41 -22.88 -22.79
CA ASN A 216 8.52 -23.28 -21.69
C ASN A 216 8.60 -22.40 -20.43
N CYS A 217 9.72 -21.71 -20.19
CA CYS A 217 9.98 -20.92 -18.98
C CYS A 217 10.30 -19.43 -19.27
N ALA A 218 10.08 -18.97 -20.50
CA ALA A 218 10.23 -17.54 -20.87
C ALA A 218 8.91 -16.81 -20.63
N TYR A 219 8.70 -16.35 -19.40
CA TYR A 219 7.47 -15.65 -19.01
C TYR A 219 7.57 -14.15 -19.29
N LEU A 220 6.68 -13.68 -20.17
CA LEU A 220 6.52 -12.27 -20.53
C LEU A 220 5.54 -11.54 -19.59
N GLY A 221 4.65 -12.29 -18.96
CA GLY A 221 3.67 -11.78 -18.01
C GLY A 221 3.27 -12.82 -16.99
N ALA A 222 2.97 -12.38 -15.77
CA ALA A 222 2.52 -13.23 -14.68
C ALA A 222 1.40 -12.54 -13.91
N LEU A 223 0.38 -13.32 -13.53
CA LEU A 223 -0.75 -12.90 -12.73
C LEU A 223 -0.92 -13.89 -11.57
N TRP A 224 -0.95 -13.37 -10.36
CA TRP A 224 -1.22 -14.10 -9.13
C TRP A 224 -2.44 -13.48 -8.43
N MET A 225 -3.44 -14.30 -8.12
CA MET A 225 -4.67 -13.89 -7.46
C MET A 225 -5.01 -14.81 -6.28
N VAL A 226 -5.84 -14.31 -5.37
CA VAL A 226 -6.34 -15.05 -4.19
C VAL A 226 -7.85 -14.88 -4.06
N ASP A 227 -8.58 -15.94 -3.73
CA ASP A 227 -10.00 -15.81 -3.44
C ASP A 227 -10.23 -15.07 -2.11
N GLU A 228 -11.28 -14.26 -2.05
CA GLU A 228 -11.71 -13.54 -0.86
C GLU A 228 -13.24 -13.53 -0.74
N GLY A 229 -13.74 -13.55 0.49
CA GLY A 229 -15.15 -13.37 0.83
C GLY A 229 -15.76 -14.60 1.50
N GLN A 230 -17.03 -14.89 1.20
CA GLN A 230 -17.83 -15.92 1.86
C GLN A 230 -17.90 -15.80 3.40
N LEU A 231 -17.78 -14.59 3.93
CA LEU A 231 -17.95 -14.37 5.37
C LEU A 231 -19.43 -14.43 5.74
N THR A 232 -19.74 -14.88 6.96
CA THR A 232 -21.11 -14.85 7.47
C THR A 232 -21.59 -13.41 7.59
N GLU A 233 -22.91 -13.20 7.51
CA GLU A 233 -23.51 -11.88 7.68
C GLU A 233 -23.11 -11.24 9.03
N SER A 234 -23.16 -12.02 10.11
CA SER A 234 -22.70 -11.60 11.44
C SER A 234 -21.25 -11.09 11.41
N LEU A 235 -20.33 -11.86 10.84
CA LEU A 235 -18.92 -11.47 10.81
C LEU A 235 -18.70 -10.23 9.94
N SER A 236 -19.40 -10.14 8.80
CA SER A 236 -19.42 -8.98 7.91
C SER A 236 -19.82 -7.69 8.65
N TRP A 237 -20.91 -7.72 9.43
CA TRP A 237 -21.36 -6.58 10.22
C TRP A 237 -20.45 -6.28 11.42
N GLN A 238 -19.85 -7.29 12.06
CA GLN A 238 -18.84 -7.09 13.11
C GLN A 238 -17.54 -6.46 12.58
N ILE A 239 -17.14 -6.78 11.35
CA ILE A 239 -16.02 -6.14 10.65
C ILE A 239 -16.38 -4.68 10.33
N TRP A 240 -17.57 -4.45 9.77
CA TRP A 240 -18.07 -3.10 9.49
C TRP A 240 -18.13 -2.23 10.76
N ALA A 241 -18.52 -2.81 11.90
CA ALA A 241 -18.55 -2.13 13.20
C ALA A 241 -17.16 -1.94 13.85
N GLY A 242 -16.09 -2.48 13.26
CA GLY A 242 -14.73 -2.41 13.82
C GLY A 242 -14.51 -3.28 15.07
N LEU A 243 -15.36 -4.29 15.30
CA LEU A 243 -15.27 -5.21 16.44
C LEU A 243 -14.38 -6.43 16.15
N ARG A 244 -14.27 -6.82 14.88
CA ARG A 244 -13.45 -7.95 14.41
C ARG A 244 -12.54 -7.51 13.27
N ARG A 245 -11.36 -8.13 13.18
CA ARG A 245 -10.41 -7.98 12.07
C ARG A 245 -9.71 -9.31 11.78
N PRO A 246 -10.42 -10.30 11.19
CA PRO A 246 -9.84 -11.60 10.88
C PRO A 246 -8.69 -11.47 9.87
N ARG A 247 -7.80 -12.48 9.83
CA ARG A 247 -6.72 -12.55 8.85
C ARG A 247 -7.28 -12.91 7.45
N GLY A 248 -6.61 -12.45 6.39
CA GLY A 248 -7.03 -12.68 4.99
C GLY A 248 -8.10 -11.69 4.50
N ASN A 249 -8.73 -11.96 3.36
CA ASN A 249 -9.92 -11.21 2.89
C ASN A 249 -9.73 -9.69 2.82
N LEU A 250 -8.58 -9.21 2.32
CA LEU A 250 -8.15 -7.82 2.44
C LEU A 250 -9.17 -6.82 1.86
N VAL A 251 -9.56 -6.98 0.59
CA VAL A 251 -10.40 -5.98 -0.07
C VAL A 251 -11.83 -6.11 0.44
N VAL A 252 -12.37 -7.32 0.53
CA VAL A 252 -13.75 -7.51 0.98
C VAL A 252 -13.96 -7.05 2.42
N GLN A 253 -12.98 -7.26 3.33
CA GLN A 253 -13.02 -6.70 4.67
C GLN A 253 -12.85 -5.18 4.67
N SER A 254 -12.02 -4.63 3.79
CA SER A 254 -11.86 -3.18 3.69
C SER A 254 -13.12 -2.49 3.15
N LEU A 255 -13.86 -3.11 2.23
CA LEU A 255 -15.15 -2.61 1.76
C LEU A 255 -16.20 -2.60 2.88
N ALA A 256 -16.14 -3.56 3.80
CA ALA A 256 -16.96 -3.56 5.01
C ALA A 256 -16.50 -2.52 6.05
N ALA A 257 -15.23 -2.54 6.45
CA ALA A 257 -14.70 -1.75 7.57
C ALA A 257 -14.46 -0.26 7.23
N HIS A 258 -14.24 0.06 5.95
CA HIS A 258 -13.78 1.37 5.52
C HIS A 258 -14.54 1.93 4.31
N SER A 259 -15.63 1.28 3.90
CA SER A 259 -16.59 1.79 2.92
C SER A 259 -18.02 1.46 3.38
N TYR A 260 -18.98 1.78 2.52
CA TYR A 260 -20.43 1.65 2.76
C TYR A 260 -20.97 0.21 2.56
N PHE A 261 -20.11 -0.79 2.37
CA PHE A 261 -20.51 -2.09 1.81
C PHE A 261 -20.18 -3.28 2.71
N PRO A 262 -20.84 -3.43 3.88
CA PRO A 262 -20.67 -4.62 4.73
C PRO A 262 -20.93 -5.91 3.96
N ILE A 263 -21.99 -5.93 3.14
CA ILE A 263 -22.45 -7.12 2.41
C ILE A 263 -21.43 -7.67 1.41
N ALA A 264 -20.50 -6.85 0.91
CA ALA A 264 -19.46 -7.29 -0.02
C ALA A 264 -18.56 -8.40 0.56
N ALA A 265 -18.40 -8.43 1.89
CA ALA A 265 -17.65 -9.46 2.60
C ALA A 265 -18.26 -10.87 2.50
N GLN A 266 -19.55 -10.95 2.18
CA GLN A 266 -20.30 -12.22 2.10
C GLN A 266 -20.20 -12.84 0.69
N TRP A 267 -19.76 -12.08 -0.30
CA TRP A 267 -19.76 -12.47 -1.71
C TRP A 267 -18.50 -13.24 -2.10
N LEU A 268 -18.52 -13.94 -3.23
CA LEU A 268 -17.32 -14.61 -3.73
C LEU A 268 -16.54 -13.62 -4.60
N SER A 269 -15.28 -13.39 -4.26
CA SER A 269 -14.41 -12.52 -5.05
C SER A 269 -13.03 -13.12 -5.24
N ARG A 270 -12.28 -12.60 -6.20
CA ARG A 270 -10.87 -12.94 -6.38
C ARG A 270 -10.04 -11.68 -6.55
N ARG A 271 -9.08 -11.49 -5.66
CA ARG A 271 -8.23 -10.31 -5.63
C ARG A 271 -6.93 -10.55 -6.39
N VAL A 272 -6.55 -9.60 -7.23
CA VAL A 272 -5.20 -9.54 -7.81
C VAL A 272 -4.21 -9.27 -6.67
N MET A 273 -3.35 -10.25 -6.39
CA MET A 273 -2.24 -10.12 -5.45
C MET A 273 -1.08 -9.40 -6.12
N ARG A 274 -0.68 -9.90 -7.29
CA ARG A 274 0.41 -9.35 -8.09
C ARG A 274 0.13 -9.55 -9.58
N ILE A 275 0.52 -8.57 -10.38
CA ILE A 275 0.53 -8.65 -11.83
C ILE A 275 1.81 -7.99 -12.33
N ALA A 276 2.55 -8.69 -13.19
CA ALA A 276 3.80 -8.20 -13.75
C ALA A 276 3.84 -8.49 -15.25
N VAL A 277 4.42 -7.55 -16.00
CA VAL A 277 4.77 -7.72 -17.41
C VAL A 277 6.22 -7.31 -17.53
N ASP A 278 7.00 -8.15 -18.21
CA ASP A 278 8.40 -7.90 -18.51
C ASP A 278 8.58 -6.50 -19.12
N ALA A 279 9.64 -5.80 -18.71
CA ALA A 279 9.86 -4.40 -19.04
C ALA A 279 9.89 -4.15 -20.55
N ASN A 280 10.51 -5.04 -21.32
CA ASN A 280 10.66 -4.92 -22.77
C ASN A 280 9.38 -5.24 -23.55
N HIS A 281 8.39 -5.85 -22.88
CA HIS A 281 7.13 -6.28 -23.47
C HIS A 281 5.91 -5.51 -22.92
N ARG A 282 6.15 -4.46 -22.13
CA ARG A 282 5.08 -3.55 -21.66
C ARG A 282 4.38 -2.85 -22.82
N ARG A 283 3.17 -2.35 -22.52
CA ARG A 283 2.28 -1.65 -23.47
C ARG A 283 1.80 -2.50 -24.67
N ARG A 284 2.14 -3.79 -24.74
CA ARG A 284 1.64 -4.76 -25.74
C ARG A 284 0.35 -5.51 -25.33
N GLN A 285 -0.46 -4.90 -24.45
CA GLN A 285 -1.72 -5.46 -23.92
C GLN A 285 -1.63 -6.77 -23.10
N ILE A 286 -0.45 -7.37 -22.91
CA ILE A 286 -0.26 -8.65 -22.18
C ILE A 286 -0.98 -8.67 -20.82
N GLY A 287 -0.76 -7.63 -19.99
CA GLY A 287 -1.40 -7.53 -18.67
C GLY A 287 -2.93 -7.43 -18.73
N LEU A 288 -3.46 -6.77 -19.76
CA LEU A 288 -4.92 -6.66 -19.97
C LEU A 288 -5.49 -8.01 -20.43
N THR A 289 -4.80 -8.71 -21.32
CA THR A 289 -5.21 -10.05 -21.77
C THR A 289 -5.19 -11.08 -20.64
N LEU A 290 -4.20 -11.02 -19.73
CA LEU A 290 -4.18 -11.84 -18.51
C LEU A 290 -5.44 -11.61 -17.65
N LEU A 291 -5.84 -10.35 -17.45
CA LEU A 291 -7.02 -9.99 -16.67
C LEU A 291 -8.33 -10.41 -17.38
N GLU A 292 -8.45 -10.22 -18.69
CA GLU A 292 -9.64 -10.64 -19.45
C GLU A 292 -9.82 -12.17 -19.43
N LYS A 293 -8.74 -12.94 -19.54
CA LYS A 293 -8.81 -14.40 -19.39
C LYS A 293 -9.25 -14.81 -17.99
N GLN A 294 -8.73 -14.16 -16.95
CA GLN A 294 -9.17 -14.47 -15.59
C GLN A 294 -10.60 -14.02 -15.29
N LYS A 295 -11.06 -12.94 -15.92
CA LYS A 295 -12.46 -12.50 -15.85
C LYS A 295 -13.39 -13.56 -16.43
N ALA A 296 -13.05 -14.16 -17.58
CA ALA A 296 -13.84 -15.24 -18.18
C ALA A 296 -13.95 -16.45 -17.24
N ILE A 297 -12.80 -16.94 -16.73
CA ILE A 297 -12.74 -18.05 -15.78
C ILE A 297 -13.55 -17.75 -14.51
N ALA A 298 -13.38 -16.56 -13.93
CA ALA A 298 -14.09 -16.15 -12.72
C ALA A 298 -15.61 -16.07 -12.93
N THR A 299 -16.04 -15.65 -14.13
CA THR A 299 -17.46 -15.59 -14.50
C THR A 299 -18.05 -17.00 -14.59
N GLU A 300 -17.35 -17.93 -15.24
CA GLU A 300 -17.74 -19.35 -15.32
C GLU A 300 -17.80 -20.00 -13.94
N GLN A 301 -16.90 -19.62 -13.03
CA GLN A 301 -16.86 -20.09 -11.64
C GLN A 301 -17.91 -19.42 -10.74
N GLY A 302 -18.72 -18.49 -11.25
CA GLY A 302 -19.79 -17.84 -10.49
C GLY A 302 -19.30 -16.84 -9.44
N LEU A 303 -18.11 -16.25 -9.62
CA LEU A 303 -17.63 -15.16 -8.75
C LEU A 303 -18.45 -13.89 -8.98
N ASP A 304 -18.58 -13.09 -7.94
CA ASP A 304 -19.29 -11.81 -8.00
C ASP A 304 -18.45 -10.69 -8.59
N PHE A 305 -17.17 -10.65 -8.24
CA PHE A 305 -16.26 -9.63 -8.73
C PHE A 305 -14.79 -10.03 -8.63
N LEU A 306 -13.96 -9.43 -9.48
CA LEU A 306 -12.52 -9.34 -9.26
C LEU A 306 -12.18 -8.05 -8.54
N SER A 307 -11.11 -8.04 -7.75
CA SER A 307 -10.70 -6.84 -7.01
C SER A 307 -9.20 -6.62 -7.03
N VAL A 308 -8.79 -5.40 -6.70
CA VAL A 308 -7.38 -5.03 -6.51
C VAL A 308 -7.23 -3.97 -5.44
N SER A 309 -6.11 -4.02 -4.71
CA SER A 309 -5.63 -2.97 -3.82
C SER A 309 -4.23 -2.53 -4.29
N PHE A 310 -4.04 -1.26 -4.60
CA PHE A 310 -2.80 -0.75 -5.21
C PHE A 310 -2.46 0.66 -4.72
N GLY A 311 -1.20 1.08 -4.85
CA GLY A 311 -0.80 2.47 -4.60
C GLY A 311 -1.34 3.40 -5.68
N LEU A 312 -2.12 4.42 -5.28
CA LEU A 312 -2.76 5.36 -6.18
C LEU A 312 -1.71 6.17 -6.96
N THR A 313 -1.65 5.94 -8.26
CA THR A 313 -0.82 6.68 -9.23
C THR A 313 -1.61 6.80 -10.54
N PRO A 314 -1.43 7.87 -11.34
CA PRO A 314 -2.18 8.04 -12.59
C PRO A 314 -2.02 6.86 -13.56
N ASP A 315 -0.81 6.32 -13.70
CA ASP A 315 -0.53 5.17 -14.56
C ASP A 315 -1.29 3.90 -14.15
N LEU A 316 -1.32 3.60 -12.84
CA LEU A 316 -2.03 2.42 -12.35
C LEU A 316 -3.55 2.61 -12.43
N VAL A 317 -4.07 3.81 -12.13
CA VAL A 317 -5.50 4.12 -12.30
C VAL A 317 -5.92 3.90 -13.74
N ALA A 318 -5.17 4.45 -14.71
CA ALA A 318 -5.46 4.27 -16.13
C ALA A 318 -5.38 2.80 -16.57
N PHE A 319 -4.40 2.04 -16.06
CA PHE A 319 -4.30 0.60 -16.33
C PHE A 319 -5.54 -0.17 -15.84
N TRP A 320 -5.94 0.03 -14.59
CA TRP A 320 -7.07 -0.66 -13.98
C TRP A 320 -8.40 -0.26 -14.64
N GLN A 321 -8.60 1.03 -14.92
CA GLN A 321 -9.78 1.50 -15.65
C GLN A 321 -9.87 0.90 -17.05
N LYS A 322 -8.74 0.82 -17.78
CA LYS A 322 -8.70 0.17 -19.10
C LYS A 322 -8.99 -1.33 -19.03
N ALA A 323 -8.67 -1.98 -17.91
CA ALA A 323 -9.05 -3.36 -17.62
C ALA A 323 -10.52 -3.53 -17.16
N GLY A 324 -11.30 -2.43 -17.14
CA GLY A 324 -12.69 -2.43 -16.72
C GLY A 324 -12.91 -2.36 -15.21
N PHE A 325 -11.85 -2.25 -14.40
CA PHE A 325 -11.99 -2.05 -12.96
C PHE A 325 -12.47 -0.63 -12.66
N ARG A 326 -13.31 -0.53 -11.64
CA ARG A 326 -14.00 0.69 -11.23
C ARG A 326 -13.51 1.04 -9.83
N LEU A 327 -13.07 2.28 -9.64
CA LEU A 327 -12.50 2.72 -8.37
C LEU A 327 -13.62 2.88 -7.34
N ILE A 328 -13.46 2.25 -6.17
CA ILE A 328 -14.51 2.25 -5.12
C ILE A 328 -14.04 2.94 -3.84
N ARG A 329 -12.74 2.91 -3.55
CA ARG A 329 -12.19 3.47 -2.31
C ARG A 329 -10.79 4.00 -2.49
N ILE A 330 -10.50 5.12 -1.81
CA ILE A 330 -9.15 5.65 -1.62
C ILE A 330 -8.90 5.84 -0.13
N GLY A 331 -7.79 5.30 0.38
CA GLY A 331 -7.39 5.41 1.78
C GLY A 331 -7.04 6.85 2.18
N SER A 332 -7.17 7.14 3.47
CA SER A 332 -6.91 8.48 4.04
C SER A 332 -5.44 8.74 4.38
N HIS A 333 -4.59 7.70 4.32
CA HIS A 333 -3.18 7.81 4.68
C HIS A 333 -2.30 7.30 3.54
N LYS A 334 -1.16 7.96 3.35
CA LYS A 334 -0.11 7.50 2.45
C LYS A 334 0.61 6.32 3.11
N GLU A 335 0.87 5.27 2.34
CA GLU A 335 1.66 4.14 2.81
C GLU A 335 3.10 4.58 3.06
N ALA A 336 3.68 4.15 4.19
CA ALA A 336 5.04 4.51 4.58
C ALA A 336 6.10 4.05 3.57
N SER A 337 5.85 2.98 2.80
CA SER A 337 6.82 2.49 1.81
C SER A 337 6.66 3.16 0.44
N SER A 338 5.43 3.25 -0.08
CA SER A 338 5.20 3.75 -1.44
C SER A 338 4.99 5.25 -1.50
N GLY A 339 4.60 5.89 -0.39
CA GLY A 339 4.15 7.27 -0.37
C GLY A 339 2.81 7.52 -1.05
N CYS A 340 2.15 6.48 -1.54
CA CYS A 340 0.90 6.58 -2.26
C CYS A 340 -0.27 6.33 -1.31
N PHE A 341 -1.42 6.93 -1.58
CA PHE A 341 -2.67 6.48 -0.96
C PHE A 341 -3.01 5.08 -1.46
N THR A 342 -3.49 4.19 -0.59
CA THR A 342 -4.00 2.88 -1.06
C THR A 342 -5.36 3.07 -1.76
N ALA A 343 -5.45 2.67 -3.01
CA ALA A 343 -6.68 2.64 -3.80
C ALA A 343 -7.21 1.21 -3.92
N MET A 344 -8.54 1.06 -3.95
CA MET A 344 -9.20 -0.22 -4.20
C MET A 344 -10.20 -0.10 -5.33
N ALA A 345 -10.11 -1.03 -6.28
CA ALA A 345 -10.97 -1.07 -7.45
C ALA A 345 -11.57 -2.47 -7.63
N ILE A 346 -12.76 -2.51 -8.24
CA ILE A 346 -13.56 -3.72 -8.43
C ILE A 346 -13.92 -3.84 -9.90
N LEU A 347 -13.82 -5.05 -10.45
CA LEU A 347 -14.38 -5.43 -11.74
C LEU A 347 -15.63 -6.30 -11.47
N PRO A 348 -16.84 -5.74 -11.62
CA PRO A 348 -18.06 -6.48 -11.29
C PRO A 348 -18.38 -7.55 -12.35
N LEU A 349 -18.66 -8.77 -11.90
CA LEU A 349 -19.03 -9.90 -12.76
C LEU A 349 -20.54 -10.21 -12.66
N SER A 350 -21.09 -10.19 -11.44
CA SER A 350 -22.52 -10.42 -11.18
C SER A 350 -23.34 -9.12 -11.17
N ASP A 351 -24.66 -9.22 -11.37
CA ASP A 351 -25.56 -8.06 -11.36
C ASP A 351 -25.58 -7.32 -10.02
N ARG A 352 -25.48 -8.07 -8.91
CA ARG A 352 -25.38 -7.47 -7.57
C ARG A 352 -24.07 -6.69 -7.40
N ALA A 353 -22.96 -7.20 -7.95
CA ALA A 353 -21.70 -6.48 -7.95
C ALA A 353 -21.73 -5.23 -8.83
N ARG A 354 -22.42 -5.26 -9.98
CA ARG A 354 -22.61 -4.07 -10.84
C ARG A 354 -23.36 -2.96 -10.11
N ARG A 355 -24.43 -3.29 -9.39
CA ARG A 355 -25.18 -2.32 -8.56
C ARG A 355 -24.34 -1.73 -7.44
N LEU A 356 -23.62 -2.58 -6.70
CA LEU A 356 -22.69 -2.13 -5.65
C LEU A 356 -21.64 -1.17 -6.24
N CYS A 357 -21.09 -1.53 -7.39
CA CYS A 357 -20.08 -0.74 -8.07
C CYS A 357 -20.60 0.66 -8.46
N GLN A 358 -21.80 0.74 -9.05
CA GLN A 358 -22.45 2.01 -9.36
C GLN A 358 -22.66 2.87 -8.12
N GLN A 359 -23.19 2.29 -7.04
CA GLN A 359 -23.37 2.99 -5.77
C GLN A 359 -22.03 3.44 -5.18
N GLY A 360 -21.00 2.60 -5.27
CA GLY A 360 -19.65 2.91 -4.78
C GLY A 360 -18.99 4.06 -5.53
N GLU A 361 -19.17 4.15 -6.84
CA GLU A 361 -18.69 5.30 -7.63
C GLU A 361 -19.39 6.59 -7.22
N ILE A 362 -20.71 6.56 -6.98
CA ILE A 362 -21.47 7.72 -6.51
C ILE A 362 -20.98 8.16 -5.13
N GLN A 363 -20.82 7.23 -4.19
CA GLN A 363 -20.37 7.56 -2.84
C GLN A 363 -18.92 8.05 -2.83
N LEU A 364 -18.04 7.44 -3.63
CA LEU A 364 -16.66 7.89 -3.75
C LEU A 364 -16.58 9.33 -4.29
N LYS A 365 -17.35 9.69 -5.33
CA LYS A 365 -17.41 11.07 -5.86
C LYS A 365 -17.88 12.07 -4.81
N ARG A 366 -18.87 11.67 -4.00
CA ARG A 366 -19.36 12.50 -2.88
C ARG A 366 -18.30 12.66 -1.79
N ASP A 367 -17.49 11.64 -1.54
CA ASP A 367 -16.46 11.65 -0.49
C ASP A 367 -15.20 12.42 -0.90
N ILE A 368 -14.76 12.27 -2.15
CA ILE A 368 -13.59 12.98 -2.69
C ILE A 368 -13.80 14.49 -2.70
N TYR A 369 -15.05 14.97 -2.77
CA TYR A 369 -15.39 16.39 -2.63
C TYR A 369 -14.71 17.06 -1.43
N TRP A 370 -14.51 16.32 -0.33
CA TRP A 370 -13.90 16.82 0.90
C TRP A 370 -12.37 16.64 0.96
N ARG A 371 -11.73 16.16 -0.11
CA ARG A 371 -10.32 15.73 -0.14
C ARG A 371 -9.46 16.53 -1.12
N ASN A 372 -8.88 17.62 -0.62
CA ASN A 372 -7.96 18.47 -1.39
C ASN A 372 -6.63 17.75 -1.72
N ASP A 373 -6.26 16.76 -0.92
CA ASP A 373 -5.02 15.98 -1.06
C ASP A 373 -5.05 14.95 -2.21
N LEU A 374 -6.17 14.89 -2.96
CA LEU A 374 -6.33 14.06 -4.15
C LEU A 374 -6.44 14.87 -5.45
N SER A 375 -6.23 16.18 -5.39
CA SER A 375 -6.35 17.10 -6.54
C SER A 375 -5.46 16.71 -7.72
N GLU A 376 -4.29 16.09 -7.47
CA GLU A 376 -3.36 15.65 -8.51
C GLU A 376 -3.88 14.53 -9.43
N PHE A 377 -4.94 13.81 -9.01
CA PHE A 377 -5.46 12.64 -9.75
C PHE A 377 -6.62 12.97 -10.68
N ALA A 378 -7.06 14.25 -10.75
CA ALA A 378 -8.18 14.70 -11.58
C ALA A 378 -9.45 13.82 -11.44
N LEU A 379 -9.73 13.39 -10.21
CA LEU A 379 -10.89 12.53 -9.92
C LEU A 379 -12.18 13.36 -9.92
N GLU A 380 -13.24 12.79 -10.49
CA GLU A 380 -14.56 13.43 -10.48
C GLU A 380 -15.09 13.55 -9.04
N THR A 381 -15.73 14.68 -8.75
CA THR A 381 -16.41 14.95 -7.47
C THR A 381 -17.88 15.23 -7.70
N SER A 382 -18.68 15.14 -6.63
CA SER A 382 -20.11 15.50 -6.65
C SER A 382 -20.40 16.63 -5.67
N GLU A 383 -21.12 17.65 -6.13
CA GLU A 383 -21.60 18.75 -5.27
C GLU A 383 -22.81 18.34 -4.41
N GLN A 384 -23.41 17.18 -4.67
CA GLN A 384 -24.54 16.66 -3.90
C GLN A 384 -24.06 16.14 -2.54
N GLN A 385 -24.25 16.95 -1.50
CA GLN A 385 -23.72 16.69 -0.15
C GLN A 385 -24.80 16.63 0.94
N GLN A 386 -26.06 16.37 0.54
CA GLN A 386 -27.16 16.09 1.47
C GLN A 386 -26.96 14.72 2.14
N LEU A 387 -27.38 14.57 3.41
CA LEU A 387 -27.33 13.28 4.09
C LEU A 387 -28.23 12.25 3.39
N THR A 388 -27.65 11.07 3.16
CA THR A 388 -28.35 9.89 2.61
C THR A 388 -28.54 8.81 3.67
N PRO A 389 -29.40 7.81 3.44
CA PRO A 389 -29.50 6.66 4.34
C PRO A 389 -28.16 5.96 4.60
N ASP A 390 -27.30 5.85 3.58
CA ASP A 390 -25.95 5.29 3.71
C ASP A 390 -25.06 6.13 4.65
N ASP A 391 -25.17 7.46 4.59
CA ASP A 391 -24.45 8.36 5.52
C ASP A 391 -24.89 8.14 6.96
N TRP A 392 -26.19 7.93 7.18
CA TRP A 392 -26.71 7.62 8.51
C TRP A 392 -26.22 6.28 9.04
N ILE A 393 -26.10 5.26 8.20
CA ILE A 393 -25.46 3.98 8.57
C ILE A 393 -24.01 4.24 9.01
N GLU A 394 -23.23 5.01 8.25
CA GLU A 394 -21.86 5.38 8.63
C GLU A 394 -21.78 6.15 9.95
N LEU A 395 -22.67 7.10 10.17
CA LEU A 395 -22.75 7.87 11.42
C LEU A 395 -23.08 6.98 12.62
N ILE A 396 -24.01 6.02 12.46
CA ILE A 396 -24.30 5.00 13.48
C ILE A 396 -23.03 4.19 13.80
N GLY A 397 -22.34 3.73 12.76
CA GLY A 397 -21.09 2.98 12.89
C GLY A 397 -20.01 3.75 13.65
N PHE A 398 -19.92 5.07 13.42
CA PHE A 398 -19.03 5.95 14.14
C PHE A 398 -19.49 6.20 15.58
N SER A 399 -20.74 6.56 15.84
CA SER A 399 -21.15 6.94 17.19
C SER A 399 -21.27 5.77 18.15
N GLU A 400 -21.77 4.62 17.70
CA GLU A 400 -22.16 3.52 18.58
C GLU A 400 -21.20 2.32 18.54
N PHE A 401 -20.28 2.30 17.57
CA PHE A 401 -19.30 1.22 17.39
C PHE A 401 -17.87 1.77 17.27
N LYS A 402 -16.97 0.99 16.65
CA LYS A 402 -15.54 1.29 16.54
C LYS A 402 -15.12 1.68 15.11
N ARG A 403 -16.04 2.15 14.26
CA ARG A 403 -15.64 2.68 12.94
C ARG A 403 -14.68 3.86 13.11
N PRO A 404 -13.58 3.92 12.34
CA PRO A 404 -12.61 5.00 12.48
C PRO A 404 -13.17 6.31 11.92
N ILE A 405 -12.72 7.44 12.50
CA ILE A 405 -13.09 8.77 12.01
C ILE A 405 -12.76 8.95 10.52
N SER A 406 -11.65 8.37 10.05
CA SER A 406 -11.26 8.46 8.63
C SER A 406 -12.19 7.74 7.66
N ALA A 407 -12.94 6.72 8.12
CA ALA A 407 -13.96 6.08 7.28
C ALA A 407 -15.28 6.86 7.28
N SER A 408 -15.58 7.56 8.36
CA SER A 408 -16.85 8.30 8.52
C SER A 408 -16.71 9.81 8.32
N GLN A 409 -15.53 10.31 7.97
CA GLN A 409 -15.22 11.74 7.89
C GLN A 409 -16.17 12.48 6.94
N SER A 410 -16.41 11.94 5.75
CA SER A 410 -17.30 12.55 4.76
C SER A 410 -18.75 12.62 5.24
N ALA A 411 -19.25 11.55 5.87
CA ALA A 411 -20.59 11.54 6.47
C ALA A 411 -20.70 12.53 7.63
N ILE A 412 -19.66 12.67 8.45
CA ILE A 412 -19.57 13.67 9.52
C ILE A 412 -19.56 15.10 8.92
N MET A 413 -18.82 15.33 7.84
CA MET A 413 -18.80 16.63 7.16
C MET A 413 -20.19 17.02 6.64
N ARG A 414 -20.93 16.06 6.07
CA ARG A 414 -22.33 16.27 5.65
C ARG A 414 -23.23 16.59 6.83
N LEU A 415 -23.09 15.86 7.94
CA LEU A 415 -23.83 16.13 9.17
C LEU A 415 -23.53 17.54 9.73
N LEU A 416 -22.26 17.96 9.73
CA LEU A 416 -21.84 19.30 10.18
C LEU A 416 -22.41 20.43 9.31
N ARG A 417 -22.76 20.16 8.04
CA ARG A 417 -23.45 21.14 7.18
C ARG A 417 -24.92 21.30 7.56
N GLU A 418 -25.60 20.22 7.92
CA GLU A 418 -27.03 20.24 8.25
C GLU A 418 -27.28 20.68 9.70
N GLU A 419 -26.48 20.22 10.65
CA GLU A 419 -26.65 20.51 12.09
C GLU A 419 -25.82 21.72 12.51
N THR A 420 -26.42 22.90 12.67
CA THR A 420 -25.69 24.16 12.93
C THR A 420 -25.31 24.42 14.38
N ALA A 421 -26.02 23.85 15.36
CA ALA A 421 -25.87 24.18 16.77
C ALA A 421 -25.07 23.12 17.57
N GLY A 422 -25.00 21.89 17.09
CA GLY A 422 -24.27 20.79 17.72
C GLY A 422 -22.82 20.59 17.25
N LEU A 423 -22.22 19.49 17.73
CA LEU A 423 -20.96 18.91 17.23
C LEU A 423 -19.72 19.83 17.42
N ALA A 424 -19.67 20.58 18.51
CA ALA A 424 -18.67 21.63 18.74
C ALA A 424 -17.21 21.15 18.60
N LEU A 425 -16.90 19.95 19.10
CA LEU A 425 -15.54 19.39 19.04
C LEU A 425 -15.14 18.99 17.61
N LEU A 426 -16.09 18.43 16.86
CA LEU A 426 -15.88 18.09 15.45
C LEU A 426 -15.74 19.35 14.59
N ARG A 427 -16.48 20.41 14.89
CA ARG A 427 -16.34 21.71 14.20
C ARG A 427 -14.93 22.28 14.37
N ARG A 428 -14.40 22.34 15.59
CA ARG A 428 -13.03 22.81 15.85
C ARG A 428 -11.99 22.03 15.06
N HIS A 429 -12.11 20.70 15.04
CA HIS A 429 -11.13 19.86 14.36
C HIS A 429 -11.26 19.90 12.83
N LEU A 430 -12.46 19.68 12.29
CA LEU A 430 -12.68 19.45 10.86
C LEU A 430 -12.96 20.73 10.06
N LEU A 431 -13.54 21.76 10.68
CA LEU A 431 -13.84 23.04 10.01
C LEU A 431 -12.79 24.10 10.31
N SER A 432 -12.40 24.26 11.59
CA SER A 432 -11.37 25.24 11.98
C SER A 432 -9.93 24.72 11.80
N GLY A 433 -9.76 23.41 11.54
CA GLY A 433 -8.45 22.80 11.32
C GLY A 433 -7.58 22.68 12.58
N GLU A 434 -8.18 22.81 13.77
CA GLU A 434 -7.43 22.81 15.02
C GLU A 434 -6.86 21.41 15.34
N PRO A 435 -5.58 21.30 15.75
CA PRO A 435 -5.00 20.04 16.18
C PRO A 435 -5.75 19.46 17.39
N ILE A 436 -6.02 18.16 17.38
CA ILE A 436 -6.72 17.48 18.50
C ILE A 436 -5.99 17.73 19.83
N ALA A 437 -4.65 17.78 19.83
CA ALA A 437 -3.87 18.07 21.02
C ALA A 437 -4.21 19.44 21.63
N GLN A 438 -4.36 20.47 20.79
CA GLN A 438 -4.76 21.81 21.23
C GLN A 438 -6.19 21.81 21.77
N ILE A 439 -7.14 21.19 21.06
CA ILE A 439 -8.53 21.06 21.53
C ILE A 439 -8.60 20.36 22.89
N CYS A 440 -7.78 19.32 23.09
CA CYS A 440 -7.71 18.63 24.37
C CYS A 440 -7.20 19.55 25.49
N THR A 441 -6.15 20.34 25.24
CA THR A 441 -5.63 21.31 26.21
C THR A 441 -6.67 22.35 26.58
N ASP A 442 -7.37 22.92 25.61
CA ASP A 442 -8.32 24.02 25.83
C ASP A 442 -9.56 23.61 26.63
N ILE A 443 -9.95 22.34 26.57
CA ILE A 443 -11.16 21.81 27.22
C ILE A 443 -10.83 20.93 28.43
N GLY A 444 -9.54 20.78 28.77
CA GLY A 444 -9.09 19.97 29.90
C GLY A 444 -9.30 18.46 29.70
N MET A 445 -9.10 17.96 28.48
CA MET A 445 -9.13 16.52 28.18
C MET A 445 -7.75 15.89 28.29
N THR A 446 -7.73 14.64 28.74
CA THR A 446 -6.52 13.81 28.90
C THR A 446 -5.82 13.43 27.59
N GLY A 447 -6.52 13.54 26.45
CA GLY A 447 -5.93 13.33 25.12
C GLY A 447 -6.90 12.79 24.07
N LYS A 448 -6.34 12.34 22.94
CA LYS A 448 -7.09 11.92 21.74
C LYS A 448 -8.15 10.85 22.00
N LYS A 449 -7.91 9.92 22.93
CA LYS A 449 -8.86 8.85 23.24
C LYS A 449 -10.15 9.40 23.87
N GLN A 450 -10.02 10.32 24.83
CA GLN A 450 -11.15 10.97 25.47
C GLN A 450 -11.87 11.90 24.50
N TRP A 451 -11.13 12.65 23.68
CA TRP A 451 -11.70 13.46 22.61
C TRP A 451 -12.54 12.60 21.65
N LEU A 452 -11.99 11.45 21.20
CA LEU A 452 -12.68 10.53 20.30
C LEU A 452 -13.97 9.97 20.90
N GLN A 453 -13.97 9.68 22.21
CA GLN A 453 -15.17 9.23 22.90
C GLN A 453 -16.25 10.33 22.89
N ARG A 454 -15.88 11.57 23.22
CA ARG A 454 -16.84 12.68 23.27
C ARG A 454 -17.44 13.01 21.90
N VAL A 455 -16.64 13.03 20.83
CA VAL A 455 -17.18 13.29 19.49
C VAL A 455 -18.11 12.18 19.01
N ARG A 456 -17.89 10.92 19.44
CA ARG A 456 -18.83 9.82 19.18
C ARG A 456 -20.15 10.03 19.92
N GLU A 457 -20.10 10.50 21.17
CA GLU A 457 -21.30 10.86 21.93
C GLU A 457 -22.07 12.01 21.26
N GLU A 458 -21.38 13.05 20.80
CA GLU A 458 -22.00 14.17 20.06
C GLU A 458 -22.75 13.69 18.81
N VAL A 459 -22.12 12.85 17.98
CA VAL A 459 -22.77 12.26 16.79
C VAL A 459 -23.90 11.30 17.20
N GLY A 460 -23.71 10.55 18.29
CA GLY A 460 -24.70 9.59 18.79
C GLY A 460 -25.99 10.25 19.26
N MET A 461 -25.91 11.47 19.81
CA MET A 461 -27.11 12.27 20.13
C MET A 461 -27.91 12.61 18.86
N GLN A 462 -27.23 13.03 17.78
CA GLN A 462 -27.87 13.32 16.49
C GLN A 462 -28.51 12.08 15.88
N VAL A 463 -27.78 10.96 15.88
CA VAL A 463 -28.28 9.66 15.38
C VAL A 463 -29.54 9.22 16.14
N LYS A 464 -29.58 9.34 17.47
CA LYS A 464 -30.75 8.96 18.28
C LYS A 464 -31.95 9.87 18.03
N GLN A 465 -31.71 11.16 17.75
CA GLN A 465 -32.75 12.13 17.46
C GLN A 465 -33.38 11.90 16.07
N TYR A 466 -32.55 11.72 15.04
CA TYR A 466 -33.01 11.71 13.65
C TYR A 466 -33.26 10.30 13.08
N GLN A 467 -32.57 9.27 13.59
CA GLN A 467 -32.62 7.90 13.03
C GLN A 467 -32.72 6.79 14.10
N PRO A 468 -33.67 6.86 15.06
CA PRO A 468 -33.77 5.87 16.14
C PRO A 468 -34.12 4.46 15.64
N ALA A 469 -34.96 4.34 14.60
CA ALA A 469 -35.35 3.04 14.05
C ALA A 469 -34.20 2.34 13.32
N LEU A 470 -33.48 3.08 12.46
CA LEU A 470 -32.30 2.57 11.76
C LEU A 470 -31.19 2.17 12.75
N LEU A 471 -30.99 2.96 13.81
CA LEU A 471 -30.06 2.61 14.89
C LEU A 471 -30.38 1.24 15.52
N ALA A 472 -31.65 0.97 15.81
CA ALA A 472 -32.07 -0.31 16.38
C ALA A 472 -31.81 -1.48 15.41
N GLU A 473 -32.12 -1.30 14.12
CA GLU A 473 -31.89 -2.30 13.08
C GLU A 473 -30.40 -2.64 12.95
N ILE A 474 -29.53 -1.63 12.85
CA ILE A 474 -28.08 -1.85 12.73
C ILE A 474 -27.51 -2.49 13.98
N LYS A 475 -27.95 -2.10 15.18
CA LYS A 475 -27.59 -2.78 16.42
C LYS A 475 -27.97 -4.25 16.39
N GLN A 476 -29.16 -4.58 15.91
CA GLN A 476 -29.59 -5.96 15.78
C GLN A 476 -28.66 -6.73 14.83
N LYS A 477 -28.34 -6.22 13.64
CA LYS A 477 -27.44 -6.89 12.67
C LYS A 477 -26.04 -7.15 13.22
N VAL A 478 -25.50 -6.23 14.03
CA VAL A 478 -24.18 -6.39 14.65
C VAL A 478 -24.22 -7.36 15.85
N ILE A 479 -25.31 -7.35 16.62
CA ILE A 479 -25.45 -8.09 17.90
C ILE A 479 -26.08 -9.48 17.72
N SER A 480 -26.79 -9.77 16.63
CA SER A 480 -27.58 -11.01 16.38
C SER A 480 -26.74 -12.29 16.20
N SER A 481 -25.68 -12.43 16.98
CA SER A 481 -24.72 -13.54 16.98
C SER A 481 -23.94 -13.64 18.31
N CYS A 482 -24.55 -13.21 19.42
CA CYS A 482 -24.14 -13.58 20.79
C CYS A 482 -25.07 -14.61 21.44
N LEU A 483 -26.03 -15.18 20.69
CA LEU A 483 -26.88 -16.28 21.11
C LEU A 483 -26.62 -17.51 20.24
#